data_AF-A0A7X8PCK0-F1
#
_entry.id   AF-A0A7X8PCK0-F1
#
_cell.length_a   1.000
_cell.length_b   1.000
_cell.length_c   1.000
_cell.angle_alpha   90.00
_cell.angle_beta   90.00
_cell.angle_gamma   90.00
#
_symmetry.space_group_name_H-M   'P 1'
#
loop_
_entity.id
_entity.type
_entity.pdbx_description
1 polymer ?
#
loop_
_entity_poly.entity_id
_entity_poly.type
_entity_poly.pdbx_seq_one_letter_code
_entity_poly.pdbx_strand_id
1 'polypeptide(L)' 'MYICICNAIREKDIRNMARCHAGGAEDIYGRMGFRPQCRQCLEDAEDVISDERACALA' A
#
# COMPACT_ATOMS: atom_id res chain seq x y z
N MET A 1 -10.80 3.39 1.34
CA MET A 1 -10.63 4.17 2.59
C MET A 1 -9.30 4.95 2.57
N TYR A 2 -9.01 5.89 3.50
CA TYR A 2 -7.62 6.34 3.71
C TYR A 2 -6.89 5.29 4.54
N ILE A 3 -5.73 4.83 4.06
CA ILE A 3 -4.85 3.92 4.80
C ILE A 3 -3.76 4.73 5.50
N CYS A 4 -3.15 5.70 4.82
CA CYS A 4 -2.18 6.60 5.44
C CYS A 4 -2.75 8.00 5.61
N ILE A 5 -2.91 8.45 6.86
CA ILE A 5 -3.33 9.83 7.14
C ILE A 5 -2.17 10.81 6.91
N CYS A 6 -0.95 10.48 7.34
CA CYS A 6 0.22 11.37 7.20
C CYS A 6 0.50 11.78 5.75
N ASN A 7 0.38 10.82 4.82
CA ASN A 7 0.68 11.01 3.40
C ASN A 7 -0.58 11.12 2.52
N ALA A 8 -1.77 11.14 3.13
CA ALA A 8 -3.07 11.15 2.43
C ALA A 8 -3.20 10.06 1.34
N ILE A 9 -2.74 8.83 1.64
CA ILE A 9 -2.78 7.69 0.70
C ILE A 9 -4.06 6.90 0.92
N ARG A 10 -4.81 6.66 -0.16
CA ARG A 10 -6.02 5.85 -0.12
C ARG A 10 -5.71 4.41 -0.46
N GLU A 11 -6.53 3.50 0.07
CA GLU A 11 -6.50 2.07 -0.22
C GLU A 11 -6.49 1.77 -1.72
N LYS A 12 -7.30 2.49 -2.51
CA LYS A 12 -7.32 2.34 -3.98
C LYS A 12 -5.96 2.62 -4.62
N ASP A 13 -5.18 3.55 -4.06
CA ASP A 13 -3.88 3.92 -4.59
C ASP A 13 -2.88 2.79 -4.30
N ILE A 14 -2.96 2.21 -3.09
CA ILE A 14 -2.16 1.04 -2.69
C ILE A 14 -2.50 -0.16 -3.56
N ARG A 15 -3.79 -0.48 -3.75
CA ARG A 15 -4.25 -1.57 -4.63
C ARG A 15 -3.73 -1.41 -6.05
N ASN A 16 -3.83 -0.21 -6.63
CA ASN A 16 -3.30 0.07 -7.96
C ASN A 16 -1.79 -0.19 -8.06
N MET A 17 -1.02 0.24 -7.06
CA MET A 17 0.43 -0.01 -7.03
C MET A 17 0.77 -1.48 -6.81
N ALA A 18 0.00 -2.20 -5.99
CA ALA A 18 0.20 -3.61 -5.69
C ALA A 18 0.08 -4.52 -6.93
N ARG A 19 -0.75 -4.12 -7.91
CA ARG A 19 -0.90 -4.80 -9.21
C ARG A 19 0.30 -4.62 -10.14
N CYS A 20 0.94 -3.45 -10.10
CA CYS A 20 2.00 -3.07 -11.03
C CYS A 20 3.41 -3.33 -10.49
N HIS A 21 3.55 -3.45 -9.17
CA HIS A 21 4.84 -3.51 -8.50
C HIS A 21 4.87 -4.58 -7.42
N ALA A 22 6.01 -5.27 -7.33
CA ALA A 22 6.35 -6.15 -6.21
C ALA A 22 6.91 -5.36 -5.01
N GLY A 23 7.02 -6.02 -3.87
CA GLY A 23 7.51 -5.45 -2.60
C GLY A 23 6.41 -5.29 -1.55
N GLY A 24 6.82 -4.88 -0.35
CA GLY A 24 5.95 -4.62 0.81
C GLY A 24 5.44 -3.18 0.85
N ALA A 25 4.79 -2.79 1.94
CA ALA A 25 4.21 -1.45 2.07
C ALA A 25 5.26 -0.33 1.94
N GLU A 26 6.44 -0.49 2.55
CA GLU A 26 7.51 0.53 2.45
C GLU A 26 8.01 0.70 1.01
N ASP A 27 8.17 -0.40 0.26
CA ASP A 27 8.54 -0.35 -1.17
C ASP A 27 7.48 0.38 -1.99
N ILE A 28 6.21 0.06 -1.77
CA ILE A 28 5.09 0.70 -2.48
C ILE A 28 5.04 2.19 -2.17
N TYR A 29 5.21 2.59 -0.90
CA TYR A 29 5.22 4.00 -0.52
C TYR A 29 6.38 4.74 -1.20
N GLY A 30 7.58 4.13 -1.20
CA GLY A 30 8.73 4.69 -1.89
C GLY A 30 8.48 4.88 -3.39
N ARG A 31 7.82 3.93 -4.06
CA ARG A 31 7.45 4.05 -5.48
C ARG A 31 6.40 5.13 -5.75
N MET A 32 5.50 5.38 -4.80
CA MET A 32 4.55 6.50 -4.87
C MET A 32 5.22 7.86 -4.57
N GLY A 33 6.51 7.89 -4.20
CA GLY A 33 7.22 9.11 -3.82
C GLY A 33 7.00 9.54 -2.37
N PHE A 34 6.49 8.64 -1.52
CA PHE A 34 6.25 8.91 -0.11
C PHE A 34 7.24 8.16 0.79
N ARG A 35 7.51 8.75 1.96
CA ARG A 35 8.17 8.07 3.08
C ARG A 35 7.15 7.89 4.21
N PRO A 36 6.98 6.68 4.77
CA PRO A 36 6.16 6.47 5.95
C PRO A 36 6.63 7.35 7.12
N GLN A 37 5.72 8.09 7.76
CA GLN A 37 6.06 8.98 8.89
C GLN A 37 5.81 8.32 10.25
N CYS A 38 4.54 8.11 10.63
CA CYS A 38 4.19 7.48 11.90
C CYS A 38 4.28 5.94 11.85
N ARG A 39 4.31 5.36 10.64
CA ARG A 39 4.35 3.91 10.36
C ARG A 39 3.17 3.08 10.89
N GLN A 40 2.17 3.71 11.49
CA GLN A 40 1.01 3.01 12.07
C GLN A 40 0.14 2.31 11.02
N CYS A 41 0.19 2.74 9.77
CA CYS A 41 -0.59 2.18 8.67
C CYS A 41 0.13 1.07 7.90
N LEU A 42 1.35 0.67 8.28
CA LEU A 42 2.15 -0.25 7.46
C LEU A 42 1.55 -1.66 7.43
N GLU A 43 1.09 -2.17 8.58
CA GLU A 43 0.44 -3.47 8.67
C GLU A 43 -0.86 -3.49 7.86
N ASP A 44 -1.74 -2.51 8.04
CA ASP A 44 -2.97 -2.36 7.23
C ASP A 44 -2.66 -2.25 5.72
N ALA A 45 -1.58 -1.55 5.36
CA ALA A 45 -1.16 -1.44 3.96
C ALA A 45 -0.65 -2.78 3.42
N GLU A 46 0.07 -3.57 4.21
CA GLU A 46 0.54 -4.92 3.84
C GLU A 46 -0.62 -5.88 3.62
N ASP A 47 -1.65 -5.82 4.46
CA ASP A 47 -2.87 -6.60 4.30
C ASP A 47 -3.57 -6.24 2.98
N VAL A 48 -3.75 -4.95 2.70
CA VAL A 48 -4.36 -4.49 1.44
C VAL A 48 -3.55 -4.96 0.21
N ILE A 49 -2.22 -4.95 0.30
CA ILE A 49 -1.34 -5.42 -0.78
C ILE A 49 -1.50 -6.92 -1.00
N SER A 50 -1.52 -7.68 0.10
CA SER A 50 -1.61 -9.14 0.07
C SER A 50 -2.97 -9.59 -0.48
N ASP A 51 -4.05 -8.99 0.01
CA ASP A 51 -5.42 -9.23 -0.46
C ASP A 51 -5.57 -8.94 -1.95
N GLU A 52 -5.02 -7.81 -2.41
CA GLU A 52 -5.11 -7.41 -3.80
C GLU A 52 -4.40 -8.40 -4.73
N ARG A 53 -3.20 -8.85 -4.33
CA ARG A 53 -2.40 -9.81 -5.11
C ARG A 53 -3.02 -11.21 -5.06
N ALA A 54 -3.59 -11.62 -3.94
CA ALA A 54 -4.30 -12.89 -3.82
C ALA A 54 -5.54 -12.91 -4.72
N CYS A 55 -6.32 -11.83 -4.75
CA CYS A 55 -7.48 -11.70 -5.65
C CYS A 55 -7.09 -11.69 -7.14
N ALA A 56 -5.91 -11.17 -7.48
CA ALA A 56 -5.43 -11.16 -8.87
C ALA A 56 -4.96 -12.53 -9.38
N LEU A 57 -4.72 -13.49 -8.47
CA LEU A 57 -4.29 -14.86 -8.79
C LEU A 57 -5.46 -15.86 -8.86
N ALA A 58 -6.67 -15.44 -8.49
CA ALA A 58 -7.91 -16.22 -8.55
C ALA A 58 -8.65 -16.01 -9.88
#